data_AF-A0A7S0F802-F1
#
_entry.id   AF-A0A7S0F802-F1
#
_cell.length_a   1.000
_cell.length_b   1.000
_cell.length_c   1.000
_cell.angle_alpha   90.00
_cell.angle_beta   90.00
_cell.angle_gamma   90.00
#
_symmetry.space_group_name_H-M   'P 1'
#
loop_
_entity.id
_entity.type
_entity.pdbx_description
1 polymer ?
#
loop_
_entity_poly.entity_id
_entity_poly.type
_entity_poly.pdbx_seq_one_letter_code
_entity_poly.pdbx_strand_id
1 'polypeptide(L)'
;EIQHESAKRTARAKLSSAWRDSDLQVLQSSVAAAEAAGVEEPPLKVARRKVAELELLAATDSGDADDLQESIENGKKQGVKEAFVDAAKRKLREVDVDAYKRILCFEMAQACEGDDTEVLGRAIVLAEEAGVDGERVAPAKTRLAEL
;
A
#
# COMPACT_ATOMS: atom_id res chain seq x y z
N GLU A 1 -17.10 -32.40 -3.05
CA GLU A 1 -16.53 -31.91 -1.78
C GLU A 1 -15.07 -32.32 -1.54
N ILE A 2 -14.70 -33.60 -1.55
CA ILE A 2 -13.33 -34.06 -1.20
C ILE A 2 -12.22 -33.41 -2.07
N GLN A 3 -12.47 -33.20 -3.37
CA GLN A 3 -11.48 -32.57 -4.27
C GLN A 3 -11.23 -31.09 -3.96
N HIS A 4 -12.25 -30.34 -3.54
CA HIS A 4 -12.11 -28.92 -3.19
C HIS A 4 -11.34 -28.73 -1.89
N GLU A 5 -11.61 -29.53 -0.86
CA GLU A 5 -10.88 -29.46 0.40
C GLU A 5 -9.42 -29.90 0.28
N SER A 6 -9.14 -30.90 -0.57
CA SER A 6 -7.76 -31.30 -0.90
C SER A 6 -7.00 -30.18 -1.62
N ALA A 7 -7.66 -29.48 -2.56
CA ALA A 7 -7.08 -28.35 -3.28
C ALA A 7 -6.77 -27.17 -2.35
N LYS A 8 -7.70 -26.79 -1.46
CA LYS A 8 -7.47 -25.75 -0.44
C LYS A 8 -6.32 -26.10 0.49
N ARG A 9 -6.26 -27.35 0.98
CA ARG A 9 -5.17 -27.80 1.86
C ARG A 9 -3.81 -27.68 1.19
N THR A 10 -3.72 -28.06 -0.08
CA THR A 10 -2.50 -27.94 -0.89
C THR A 10 -2.13 -26.47 -1.10
N ALA A 11 -3.09 -25.61 -1.42
CA ALA A 11 -2.84 -24.19 -1.63
C ALA A 11 -2.38 -23.48 -0.34
N ARG A 12 -2.97 -23.80 0.82
CA ARG A 12 -2.51 -23.29 2.12
C ARG A 12 -1.08 -23.73 2.46
N ALA A 13 -0.71 -24.96 2.13
CA ALA A 13 0.65 -25.45 2.34
C ALA A 13 1.66 -24.71 1.46
N LYS A 14 1.33 -24.48 0.18
CA LYS A 14 2.15 -23.70 -0.76
C LYS A 14 2.30 -22.24 -0.33
N LEU A 15 1.22 -21.59 0.10
CA LEU A 15 1.27 -20.26 0.69
C LEU A 15 2.23 -20.20 1.88
N SER A 16 2.17 -21.19 2.76
CA SER A 16 3.00 -21.24 3.96
C SER A 16 4.49 -21.46 3.64
N SER A 17 4.81 -22.24 2.60
CA SER A 17 6.20 -22.42 2.15
C SER A 17 6.73 -21.18 1.44
N ALA A 18 5.96 -20.62 0.50
CA ALA A 18 6.34 -19.43 -0.25
C ALA A 18 6.61 -18.23 0.67
N TRP A 19 5.88 -18.13 1.77
CA TRP A 19 6.08 -17.08 2.76
C TRP A 19 7.44 -17.16 3.47
N ARG A 20 7.99 -18.36 3.67
CA ARG A 20 9.29 -18.54 4.35
C ARG A 20 10.46 -18.14 3.46
N ASP A 21 10.37 -18.47 2.18
CA ASP A 21 11.47 -18.28 1.24
C ASP A 21 11.56 -16.83 0.72
N SER A 22 10.53 -16.00 1.00
CA SER A 22 10.44 -14.58 0.59
C SER A 22 10.64 -14.33 -0.91
N ASP A 23 10.45 -15.36 -1.73
CA ASP A 23 10.43 -15.23 -3.18
C ASP A 23 9.08 -14.63 -3.60
N LEU A 24 9.13 -13.38 -4.08
CA LEU A 24 7.95 -12.61 -4.46
C LEU A 24 7.13 -13.32 -5.54
N GLN A 25 7.78 -13.88 -6.56
CA GLN A 25 7.10 -14.52 -7.68
C GLN A 25 6.40 -15.82 -7.26
N VAL A 26 7.07 -16.62 -6.41
CA VAL A 26 6.49 -17.84 -5.84
C VAL A 26 5.35 -17.51 -4.89
N LEU A 27 5.44 -16.42 -4.12
CA LEU A 27 4.37 -15.99 -3.22
C LEU A 27 3.14 -15.47 -3.98
N GLN A 28 3.33 -14.62 -4.99
CA GLN A 28 2.24 -14.12 -5.85
C GLN A 28 1.47 -15.26 -6.52
N SER A 29 2.20 -16.20 -7.14
CA SER A 29 1.57 -17.36 -7.78
C SER A 29 0.85 -18.27 -6.78
N SER A 30 1.39 -18.40 -5.56
CA SER A 30 0.73 -19.16 -4.48
C SER A 30 -0.54 -18.48 -3.96
N VAL A 31 -0.56 -17.14 -3.88
CA VAL A 31 -1.76 -16.36 -3.55
C VAL A 31 -2.85 -16.56 -4.60
N ALA A 32 -2.51 -16.38 -5.89
CA ALA A 32 -3.48 -16.58 -6.98
C ALA A 32 -4.05 -18.00 -7.00
N ALA A 33 -3.20 -19.02 -6.77
CA ALA A 33 -3.65 -20.40 -6.68
C ALA A 33 -4.57 -20.66 -5.46
N ALA A 34 -4.32 -20.00 -4.33
CA ALA A 34 -5.15 -20.11 -3.14
C ALA A 34 -6.50 -19.40 -3.29
N GLU A 35 -6.54 -18.24 -3.95
CA GLU A 35 -7.77 -17.55 -4.33
C GLU A 35 -8.63 -18.42 -5.25
N ALA A 36 -8.02 -18.98 -6.31
CA ALA A 36 -8.70 -19.87 -7.25
C ALA A 36 -9.23 -21.16 -6.58
N ALA A 37 -8.54 -21.64 -5.54
CA ALA A 37 -8.97 -22.80 -4.75
C ALA A 37 -10.06 -22.45 -3.72
N GLY A 38 -10.40 -21.17 -3.54
CA GLY A 38 -11.37 -20.71 -2.54
C GLY A 38 -10.88 -20.83 -1.10
N VAL A 39 -9.57 -20.60 -0.87
CA VAL A 39 -9.04 -20.44 0.48
C VAL A 39 -9.71 -19.22 1.13
N GLU A 40 -9.95 -19.30 2.43
CA GLU A 40 -10.65 -18.26 3.17
C GLU A 40 -9.86 -16.96 3.24
N GLU A 41 -10.58 -15.87 3.45
CA GLU A 41 -10.04 -14.52 3.44
C GLU A 41 -8.94 -14.25 4.47
N PRO A 42 -8.98 -14.75 5.74
CA PRO A 42 -7.95 -14.37 6.72
C PRO A 42 -6.53 -14.81 6.32
N PRO A 43 -6.27 -16.06 5.88
CA PRO A 43 -4.98 -16.44 5.31
C PRO A 43 -4.59 -15.64 4.06
N LEU A 44 -5.53 -15.39 3.14
CA LEU A 44 -5.28 -14.64 1.92
C LEU A 44 -4.88 -13.19 2.19
N LYS A 45 -5.55 -12.53 3.16
CA LYS A 45 -5.22 -11.17 3.58
C LYS A 45 -3.80 -11.05 4.11
N VAL A 46 -3.35 -12.02 4.92
CA VAL A 46 -1.96 -12.03 5.42
C VAL A 46 -0.96 -12.20 4.27
N ALA A 47 -1.26 -13.11 3.33
CA ALA A 47 -0.38 -13.36 2.19
C ALA A 47 -0.32 -12.17 1.22
N ARG A 48 -1.46 -11.54 0.87
CA ARG A 48 -1.52 -10.32 0.04
C ARG A 48 -0.76 -9.17 0.67
N ARG A 49 -0.88 -8.96 1.98
CA ARG A 49 -0.07 -7.95 2.69
C ARG A 49 1.43 -8.24 2.56
N LYS A 50 1.85 -9.50 2.64
CA LYS A 50 3.27 -9.83 2.49
C LYS A 50 3.76 -9.64 1.05
N VAL A 51 2.94 -9.98 0.04
CA VAL A 51 3.22 -9.68 -1.36
C VAL A 51 3.44 -8.18 -1.54
N ALA A 52 2.50 -7.36 -1.09
CA ALA A 52 2.60 -5.91 -1.20
C ALA A 52 3.80 -5.32 -0.43
N GLU A 53 4.17 -5.90 0.71
CA GLU A 53 5.39 -5.52 1.44
C GLU A 53 6.66 -5.80 0.61
N LEU A 54 6.73 -6.96 -0.05
CA LEU A 54 7.88 -7.35 -0.89
C LEU A 54 7.94 -6.54 -2.20
N GLU A 55 6.78 -6.27 -2.83
CA GLU A 55 6.68 -5.39 -4.00
C GLU A 55 7.18 -3.98 -3.67
N LEU A 56 6.72 -3.43 -2.53
CA LEU A 56 7.14 -2.11 -2.07
C LEU A 56 8.63 -2.03 -1.79
N LEU A 57 9.22 -3.08 -1.21
CA LEU A 57 10.67 -3.17 -1.03
C LEU A 57 11.40 -3.21 -2.37
N ALA A 58 10.95 -4.06 -3.30
CA ALA A 58 11.54 -4.16 -4.63
C ALA A 58 11.47 -2.83 -5.41
N ALA A 59 10.34 -2.12 -5.36
CA ALA A 59 10.16 -0.81 -5.97
C ALA A 59 11.06 0.26 -5.30
N THR A 60 11.23 0.19 -3.99
CA THR A 60 12.17 1.07 -3.26
C THR A 60 13.61 0.86 -3.70
N ASP A 61 14.00 -0.40 -3.93
CA ASP A 61 15.34 -0.76 -4.38
C ASP A 61 15.57 -0.40 -5.86
N SER A 62 14.56 -0.57 -6.73
CA SER A 62 14.65 -0.18 -8.15
C SER A 62 14.75 1.34 -8.31
N GLY A 63 14.02 2.09 -7.47
CA GLY A 63 13.93 3.54 -7.57
C GLY A 63 13.12 4.04 -8.76
N ASP A 64 12.38 3.15 -9.43
CA ASP A 64 11.45 3.53 -10.47
C ASP A 64 10.23 4.24 -9.86
N ALA A 65 9.92 5.44 -10.34
CA ALA A 65 8.91 6.31 -9.74
C ALA A 65 7.47 5.77 -9.92
N ASP A 66 7.19 5.15 -11.07
CA ASP A 66 5.86 4.61 -11.37
C ASP A 66 5.62 3.34 -10.53
N ASP A 67 6.61 2.44 -10.47
CA ASP A 67 6.56 1.24 -9.63
C ASP A 67 6.43 1.60 -8.14
N LEU A 68 7.15 2.64 -7.69
CA LEU A 68 7.06 3.16 -6.32
C LEU A 68 5.67 3.68 -6.01
N GLN A 69 5.08 4.48 -6.90
CA GLN A 69 3.77 5.05 -6.71
C GLN A 69 2.70 3.93 -6.60
N GLU A 70 2.70 2.99 -7.54
CA GLU A 70 1.76 1.86 -7.53
C GLU A 70 1.93 1.00 -6.28
N SER A 71 3.18 0.68 -5.92
CA SER A 71 3.46 -0.16 -4.74
C SER A 71 3.07 0.52 -3.43
N ILE A 72 3.23 1.85 -3.31
CA ILE A 72 2.79 2.62 -2.13
C ILE A 72 1.27 2.53 -1.97
N GLU A 73 0.53 2.75 -3.06
CA GLU A 73 -0.94 2.69 -3.05
C GLU A 73 -1.43 1.27 -2.72
N ASN A 74 -0.87 0.24 -3.38
CA ASN A 74 -1.20 -1.16 -3.08
C ASN A 74 -0.82 -1.53 -1.64
N GLY A 75 0.38 -1.15 -1.18
CA GLY A 75 0.87 -1.41 0.17
C GLY A 75 -0.08 -0.87 1.24
N LYS A 76 -0.54 0.38 1.08
CA LYS A 76 -1.55 0.96 1.97
C LYS A 76 -2.86 0.19 1.96
N LYS A 77 -3.37 -0.15 0.78
CA LYS A 77 -4.62 -0.92 0.62
C LYS A 77 -4.55 -2.30 1.28
N GLN A 78 -3.40 -2.97 1.22
CA GLN A 78 -3.19 -4.27 1.87
C GLN A 78 -2.84 -4.16 3.37
N GLY A 79 -2.71 -2.93 3.90
CA GLY A 79 -2.35 -2.70 5.30
C GLY A 79 -0.91 -3.07 5.64
N VAL A 80 0.01 -2.85 4.69
CA VAL A 80 1.47 -2.90 4.95
C VAL A 80 1.81 -1.89 6.05
N LYS A 81 2.82 -2.20 6.87
CA LYS A 81 3.21 -1.32 7.98
C LYS A 81 3.67 0.03 7.45
N GLU A 82 3.25 1.09 8.15
CA GLU A 82 3.53 2.48 7.79
C GLU A 82 5.02 2.75 7.58
N ALA A 83 5.91 2.17 8.39
CA ALA A 83 7.36 2.33 8.25
C ALA A 83 7.91 1.93 6.86
N PHE A 84 7.32 0.93 6.18
CA PHE A 84 7.71 0.56 4.82
C PHE A 84 7.17 1.57 3.80
N VAL A 85 5.92 2.01 3.98
CA VAL A 85 5.29 3.03 3.15
C VAL A 85 6.04 4.35 3.23
N ASP A 86 6.47 4.77 4.42
CA ASP A 86 7.26 5.98 4.63
C ASP A 86 8.65 5.88 4.00
N ALA A 87 9.29 4.71 4.06
CA ALA A 87 10.56 4.48 3.37
C ALA A 87 10.41 4.65 1.85
N ALA A 88 9.39 4.03 1.26
CA ALA A 88 9.10 4.14 -0.16
C ALA A 88 8.73 5.58 -0.57
N LYS A 89 7.93 6.29 0.24
CA LYS A 89 7.59 7.71 0.01
C LYS A 89 8.81 8.61 0.04
N ARG A 90 9.74 8.39 0.98
CA ARG A 90 11.01 9.14 1.02
C ARG A 90 11.81 8.89 -0.25
N LYS A 91 11.89 7.62 -0.68
CA LYS A 91 12.55 7.28 -1.95
C LYS A 91 11.87 7.94 -3.15
N LEU A 92 10.54 7.93 -3.21
CA LEU A 92 9.77 8.59 -4.26
C LEU A 92 10.06 10.10 -4.29
N ARG A 93 10.08 10.76 -3.14
CA ARG A 93 10.45 12.18 -3.03
C ARG A 93 11.85 12.47 -3.60
N GLU A 94 12.80 11.55 -3.44
CA GLU A 94 14.16 11.70 -3.97
C GLU A 94 14.22 11.53 -5.49
N VAL A 95 13.45 10.60 -6.06
CA VAL A 95 13.52 10.25 -7.49
C VAL A 95 12.53 11.01 -8.36
N ASP A 96 11.35 11.34 -7.85
CA ASP A 96 10.29 12.10 -8.52
C ASP A 96 9.42 12.88 -7.50
N VAL A 97 9.76 14.16 -7.35
CA VAL A 97 9.06 15.08 -6.45
C VAL A 97 7.60 15.29 -6.86
N ASP A 98 7.28 15.27 -8.17
CA ASP A 98 5.91 15.52 -8.63
C ASP A 98 5.02 14.31 -8.39
N ALA A 99 5.54 13.09 -8.58
CA ALA A 99 4.86 11.87 -8.16
C ALA A 99 4.61 11.83 -6.65
N TYR A 100 5.61 12.21 -5.84
CA TYR A 100 5.43 12.33 -4.39
C TYR A 100 4.34 13.34 -4.01
N LYS A 101 4.31 14.52 -4.65
CA LYS A 101 3.24 15.52 -4.44
C LYS A 101 1.87 14.95 -4.80
N ARG A 102 1.74 14.16 -5.88
CA ARG A 102 0.47 13.52 -6.26
C ARG A 102 -0.03 12.59 -5.15
N ILE A 103 0.85 11.77 -4.55
CA ILE A 103 0.51 10.92 -3.41
C ILE A 103 -0.01 11.76 -2.24
N LEU A 104 0.68 12.85 -1.89
CA LEU A 104 0.25 13.72 -0.79
C LEU A 104 -1.09 14.41 -1.07
N CYS A 105 -1.34 14.84 -2.31
CA CYS A 105 -2.65 15.37 -2.71
C CYS A 105 -3.76 14.34 -2.49
N PHE A 106 -3.52 13.09 -2.89
CA PHE A 106 -4.50 12.00 -2.74
C PHE A 106 -4.76 11.66 -1.26
N GLU A 107 -3.71 11.62 -0.45
CA GLU A 107 -3.84 11.36 1.00
C GLU A 107 -4.53 12.47 1.74
N MET A 108 -4.23 13.72 1.40
CA MET A 108 -4.92 14.88 1.94
C MET A 108 -6.40 14.85 1.56
N ALA A 109 -6.74 14.50 0.31
CA ALA A 109 -8.13 14.36 -0.13
C ALA A 109 -8.87 13.28 0.68
N GLN A 110 -8.26 12.10 0.90
CA GLN A 110 -8.84 11.07 1.76
C GLN A 110 -9.01 11.54 3.21
N ALA A 111 -8.05 12.30 3.75
CA ALA A 111 -8.16 12.85 5.09
C ALA A 111 -9.30 13.89 5.20
N CYS A 112 -9.61 14.62 4.12
CA CYS A 112 -10.77 15.54 4.08
C CYS A 112 -12.12 14.82 4.15
N GLU A 113 -12.19 13.58 3.67
CA GLU A 113 -13.41 12.75 3.73
C GLU A 113 -13.68 12.21 5.14
N GLY A 114 -12.65 12.19 6.00
CA GLY A 114 -12.79 11.81 7.41
C GLY A 114 -13.14 12.99 8.33
N ASP A 115 -13.28 12.67 9.62
CA ASP A 115 -13.51 13.64 10.70
C ASP A 115 -12.31 13.72 11.68
N ASP A 116 -11.19 13.07 11.36
CA ASP A 116 -9.97 13.09 12.17
C ASP A 116 -9.14 14.35 11.83
N THR A 117 -9.28 15.37 12.67
CA THR A 117 -8.58 16.66 12.52
C THR A 117 -7.06 16.54 12.63
N GLU A 118 -6.53 15.57 13.39
CA GLU A 118 -5.09 15.36 13.48
C GLU A 118 -4.54 14.76 12.18
N VAL A 119 -5.24 13.79 11.60
CA VAL A 119 -4.85 13.19 10.32
C VAL A 119 -4.91 14.23 9.20
N LEU A 120 -5.99 15.01 9.12
CA LEU A 120 -6.12 16.08 8.13
C LEU A 120 -5.07 17.18 8.31
N GLY A 121 -4.83 17.62 9.54
CA GLY A 121 -3.79 18.62 9.84
C GLY A 121 -2.39 18.15 9.46
N ARG A 122 -2.03 16.89 9.77
CA ARG A 122 -0.75 16.30 9.35
C ARG A 122 -0.63 16.21 7.83
N ALA A 123 -1.69 15.79 7.13
CA ALA A 123 -1.67 15.68 5.68
C ALA A 123 -1.46 17.05 4.98
N ILE A 124 -2.08 18.11 5.50
CA ILE A 124 -1.88 19.50 5.03
C ILE A 124 -0.43 19.93 5.21
N VAL A 125 0.15 19.75 6.41
CA VAL A 125 1.55 20.13 6.68
C VAL A 125 2.50 19.41 5.72
N LEU A 126 2.34 18.10 5.55
CA LEU A 126 3.18 17.32 4.64
C LEU A 126 3.05 17.79 3.19
N ALA A 127 1.84 18.09 2.73
CA ALA A 127 1.60 18.62 1.38
C ALA A 127 2.29 19.97 1.17
N GLU A 128 2.19 20.89 2.14
CA GLU A 128 2.85 22.20 2.08
C GLU A 128 4.38 22.08 2.11
N GLU A 129 4.94 21.25 2.99
CA GLU A 129 6.38 20.98 3.08
C GLU A 129 6.94 20.35 1.80
N ALA A 130 6.12 19.59 1.08
CA ALA A 130 6.46 19.03 -0.22
C ALA A 130 6.32 20.04 -1.37
N GLY A 131 5.76 21.22 -1.13
CA GLY A 131 5.50 22.24 -2.15
C GLY A 131 4.33 21.91 -3.07
N VAL A 132 3.27 21.27 -2.54
CA VAL A 132 1.97 21.17 -3.22
C VAL A 132 1.37 22.57 -3.36
N ASP A 133 0.76 22.84 -4.51
CA ASP A 133 0.15 24.13 -4.82
C ASP A 133 -0.89 24.56 -3.77
N GLY A 134 -0.85 25.83 -3.36
CA GLY A 134 -1.76 26.39 -2.37
C GLY A 134 -3.24 26.29 -2.75
N GLU A 135 -3.58 26.36 -4.04
CA GLU A 135 -4.95 26.16 -4.53
C GLU A 135 -5.45 24.73 -4.27
N ARG A 136 -4.54 23.74 -4.27
CA ARG A 136 -4.89 22.34 -3.92
C ARG A 136 -5.00 22.13 -2.42
N VAL A 137 -4.25 22.88 -1.62
CA VAL A 137 -4.25 22.78 -0.15
C VAL A 137 -5.41 23.57 0.48
N ALA A 138 -5.85 24.66 -0.15
CA ALA A 138 -6.87 25.55 0.40
C ALA A 138 -8.20 24.85 0.79
N PRO A 139 -8.78 23.94 -0.03
CA PRO A 139 -9.99 23.23 0.37
C PRO A 139 -9.82 22.40 1.65
N ALA A 140 -8.65 21.77 1.81
CA ALA A 140 -8.35 20.95 2.98
C ALA A 140 -8.24 21.81 4.26
N LYS A 141 -7.66 23.01 4.17
CA LYS A 141 -7.60 23.96 5.28
C LYS A 141 -8.98 24.48 5.68
N THR A 142 -9.84 24.79 4.71
CA THR A 142 -11.23 25.16 4.97
C THR A 142 -11.95 24.04 5.71
N ARG A 143 -11.84 22.79 5.21
CA ARG A 143 -12.45 21.62 5.86
C ARG A 143 -11.96 21.43 7.30
N LEU A 144 -10.66 21.59 7.55
CA LEU A 144 -10.09 21.47 8.90
C LEU A 144 -10.65 22.51 9.88
N ALA A 145 -10.97 23.72 9.42
CA ALA A 145 -11.53 24.77 10.26
C ALA A 145 -13.04 24.56 10.58
N GLU A 146 -13.71 23.68 9.84
CA GLU A 146 -15.13 23.35 10.01
C GLU A 146 -15.37 22.13 10.92
N LEU A 147 -14.32 21.36 11.22
CA LEU A 147 -14.33 20.19 12.10
C LEU A 147 -14.07 20.59 13.57
#